data_AF-A0A2D5TKT5-F1
#
_entry.id   AF-A0A2D5TKT5-F1
#
_cell.length_a   1.000
_cell.length_b   1.000
_cell.length_c   1.000
_cell.angle_alpha   90.00
_cell.angle_beta   90.00
_cell.angle_gamma   90.00
#
_symmetry.space_group_name_H-M   'P 1'
#
loop_
_entity.id
_entity.type
_entity.pdbx_description
1 polymer ?
#
loop_
_entity_poly.entity_id
_entity_poly.type
_entity_poly.pdbx_seq_one_letter_code
_entity_poly.pdbx_strand_id
1 'polypeptide(L)'
;MKEESIKKLKEKYYAGSTSLQEEKQLIQESSQEDSSTGRIASFLKDQQQEAPKGFNDELWESFEEKIVEEKKPSFWIWSAAASIVIVLSFYFFNLYQGNVDEIHKQALLEEAKSMFIEQEEPIKTDKILFEDETLIVYTSTEN
;
A
#
# COMPACT_ATOMS: atom_id res chain seq x y z
N MET A 1 -36.32 -44.45 -9.07
CA MET A 1 -36.00 -43.26 -8.25
C MET A 1 -34.51 -43.17 -7.91
N LYS A 2 -33.83 -44.22 -7.42
CA LYS A 2 -32.38 -44.16 -7.10
C LYS A 2 -31.45 -44.00 -8.31
N GLU A 3 -31.74 -44.62 -9.45
CA GLU A 3 -30.85 -44.54 -10.63
C GLU A 3 -30.80 -43.13 -11.25
N GLU A 4 -31.93 -42.43 -11.30
CA GLU A 4 -31.98 -41.05 -11.81
C GLU A 4 -31.22 -40.07 -10.91
N SER A 5 -31.27 -40.25 -9.58
CA SER A 5 -30.49 -39.43 -8.66
C SER A 5 -28.98 -39.67 -8.83
N ILE A 6 -28.55 -40.90 -9.06
CA ILE A 6 -27.13 -41.23 -9.29
C ILE A 6 -26.64 -40.66 -10.61
N LYS A 7 -27.47 -40.72 -11.65
CA LYS A 7 -27.12 -40.12 -12.95
C LYS A 7 -26.91 -38.61 -12.84
N LYS A 8 -27.82 -37.92 -12.15
CA LYS A 8 -27.66 -36.48 -11.85
C LYS A 8 -26.42 -36.20 -11.01
N LEU A 9 -26.09 -37.07 -10.06
CA LEU A 9 -24.88 -36.96 -9.23
C LEU A 9 -23.60 -37.12 -10.05
N LYS A 10 -23.57 -38.08 -11.00
CA LYS A 10 -22.48 -38.25 -11.97
C LYS A 10 -22.32 -37.01 -12.86
N GLU A 11 -23.42 -36.47 -13.38
CA GLU A 11 -23.39 -35.23 -14.18
C GLU A 11 -22.85 -34.05 -13.36
N LYS A 12 -23.28 -33.91 -12.11
CA LYS A 12 -22.78 -32.88 -11.18
C LYS A 12 -21.29 -33.03 -10.88
N TYR A 13 -20.83 -34.27 -10.71
CA TYR A 13 -19.42 -34.61 -10.48
C TYR A 13 -18.55 -34.24 -11.67
N TYR A 14 -18.96 -34.61 -12.89
CA TYR A 14 -18.25 -34.22 -14.11
C TYR A 14 -18.27 -32.71 -14.36
N ALA A 15 -19.29 -32.01 -13.85
CA ALA A 15 -19.36 -30.54 -13.87
C ALA A 15 -18.52 -29.86 -12.76
N GLY A 16 -17.92 -30.61 -11.84
CA GLY A 16 -17.11 -30.06 -10.74
C GLY A 16 -17.90 -29.27 -9.70
N SER A 17 -19.20 -29.56 -9.56
CA SER A 17 -20.11 -28.81 -8.66
C SER A 17 -20.62 -29.65 -7.47
N THR A 18 -20.01 -30.83 -7.25
CA THR A 18 -20.35 -31.72 -6.14
C THR A 18 -19.82 -31.22 -4.81
N SER A 19 -20.52 -31.58 -3.75
CA SER A 19 -20.03 -31.46 -2.37
C SER A 19 -19.25 -32.72 -1.95
N LEU A 20 -18.45 -32.60 -0.90
CA LEU A 20 -17.70 -33.74 -0.33
C LEU A 20 -18.60 -34.90 0.12
N GLN A 21 -19.82 -34.60 0.59
CA GLN A 21 -20.79 -35.63 1.00
C GLN A 21 -21.34 -36.39 -0.21
N GLU A 22 -21.67 -35.65 -1.28
CA GLU A 22 -22.12 -36.18 -2.56
C GLU A 22 -21.06 -37.07 -3.22
N GLU A 23 -19.79 -36.67 -3.17
CA GLU A 23 -18.68 -37.47 -3.70
C GLU A 23 -18.48 -38.77 -2.92
N LYS A 24 -18.54 -38.72 -1.58
CA LYS A 24 -18.49 -39.93 -0.76
C LYS A 24 -19.61 -40.90 -1.11
N GLN A 25 -20.83 -40.40 -1.30
CA GLN A 25 -21.95 -41.22 -1.73
C GLN A 25 -21.70 -41.81 -3.12
N LEU A 26 -21.22 -40.99 -4.07
CA LEU A 26 -20.93 -41.44 -5.42
C LEU A 26 -19.85 -42.53 -5.45
N ILE A 27 -18.78 -42.36 -4.68
CA ILE A 27 -17.70 -43.35 -4.55
C ILE A 27 -18.25 -44.66 -3.99
N GLN A 28 -19.06 -44.60 -2.92
CA GLN A 28 -19.63 -45.79 -2.29
C GLN A 28 -20.54 -46.58 -3.24
N GLU A 29 -21.37 -45.88 -4.02
CA GLU A 29 -22.34 -46.50 -4.94
C GLU A 29 -21.67 -46.97 -6.25
N SER A 30 -20.67 -46.25 -6.76
CA SER A 30 -19.96 -46.62 -8.00
C SER A 30 -18.87 -47.66 -7.83
N SER A 31 -18.38 -47.90 -6.61
CA SER A 31 -17.36 -48.95 -6.32
C SER A 31 -17.83 -50.37 -6.66
N GLN A 32 -19.12 -50.59 -6.89
CA GLN A 32 -19.68 -51.89 -7.26
C GLN A 32 -19.91 -52.04 -8.77
N GLU A 33 -19.63 -51.00 -9.55
CA GLU A 33 -19.88 -50.96 -10.99
C GLU A 33 -18.63 -51.41 -11.76
N ASP A 34 -18.79 -52.35 -12.70
CA ASP A 34 -17.72 -52.86 -13.58
C ASP A 34 -17.37 -51.87 -14.71
N SER A 35 -17.25 -50.58 -14.37
CA SER A 35 -16.91 -49.48 -15.27
C SER A 35 -15.54 -48.90 -14.91
N SER A 36 -14.94 -48.11 -15.82
CA SER A 36 -13.70 -47.37 -15.53
C SER A 36 -13.84 -46.47 -14.30
N THR A 37 -14.98 -45.80 -14.18
CA THR A 37 -15.33 -44.97 -13.01
C THR A 37 -15.42 -45.82 -11.73
N GLY A 38 -15.99 -47.02 -11.80
CA GLY A 38 -16.11 -47.90 -10.64
C GLY A 38 -14.78 -48.48 -10.16
N ARG A 39 -13.82 -48.72 -11.07
CA ARG A 39 -12.44 -49.09 -10.70
C ARG A 39 -11.72 -47.97 -9.96
N ILE A 40 -11.89 -46.72 -10.41
CA ILE A 40 -11.32 -45.55 -9.73
C ILE A 40 -11.98 -45.36 -8.36
N ALA A 41 -13.31 -45.49 -8.28
CA ALA A 41 -14.03 -45.41 -7.02
C ALA A 41 -13.59 -46.48 -6.01
N SER A 42 -13.40 -47.72 -6.47
CA SER A 42 -12.89 -48.81 -5.64
C SER A 42 -11.48 -48.53 -5.14
N PHE A 43 -10.60 -48.06 -6.03
CA PHE A 43 -9.24 -47.66 -5.64
C PHE A 43 -9.24 -46.55 -4.59
N LEU A 44 -10.05 -45.50 -4.79
CA LEU A 44 -10.17 -44.38 -3.85
C LEU A 44 -10.69 -44.87 -2.49
N LYS A 45 -11.66 -45.77 -2.49
CA LYS A 45 -12.22 -46.35 -1.27
C LYS A 45 -11.20 -47.20 -0.51
N ASP A 46 -10.43 -48.02 -1.22
CA ASP A 46 -9.50 -48.98 -0.60
C ASP A 46 -8.19 -48.32 -0.14
N GLN A 47 -7.78 -47.23 -0.80
CA GLN A 47 -6.54 -46.51 -0.51
C GLN A 47 -6.75 -45.24 0.32
N GLN A 48 -7.98 -44.95 0.75
CA GLN A 48 -8.25 -43.79 1.59
C GLN A 48 -7.59 -43.96 2.95
N GLN A 49 -6.51 -43.22 3.18
CA GLN A 49 -5.86 -43.12 4.49
C GLN A 49 -6.34 -41.87 5.23
N GLU A 50 -6.47 -41.99 6.55
CA GLU A 50 -6.71 -40.82 7.38
C GLU A 50 -5.48 -39.92 7.34
N ALA A 51 -5.70 -38.62 7.15
CA ALA A 51 -4.63 -37.65 7.20
C ALA A 51 -3.98 -37.66 8.61
N PRO A 52 -2.64 -37.56 8.71
CA PRO A 52 -1.95 -37.42 9.98
C PRO A 52 -2.49 -36.22 10.77
N LYS A 53 -2.45 -36.32 12.11
CA LYS A 53 -2.85 -35.20 12.97
C LYS A 53 -1.96 -33.99 12.70
N GLY A 54 -2.57 -32.84 12.42
CA GLY A 54 -1.85 -31.59 12.11
C GLY A 54 -1.39 -31.44 10.66
N PHE A 55 -1.67 -32.41 9.77
CA PHE A 55 -1.26 -32.33 8.37
C PHE A 55 -1.87 -31.13 7.62
N ASN A 56 -3.14 -30.82 7.90
CA ASN A 56 -3.77 -29.63 7.32
C ASN A 56 -3.11 -28.34 7.82
N ASP A 57 -2.75 -28.28 9.10
CA ASP A 57 -2.12 -27.10 9.70
C ASP A 57 -0.74 -26.86 9.06
N GLU A 58 0.05 -27.92 8.89
CA GLU A 58 1.35 -27.89 8.22
C GLU A 58 1.22 -27.50 6.73
N LEU A 59 0.20 -28.00 6.03
CA LEU A 59 -0.08 -27.60 4.65
C LEU A 59 -0.43 -26.11 4.55
N TRP A 60 -1.33 -25.63 5.41
CA TRP A 60 -1.71 -24.21 5.43
C TRP A 60 -0.51 -23.32 5.74
N GLU A 61 0.34 -23.72 6.70
CA GLU A 61 1.60 -23.02 7.00
C GLU A 61 2.56 -23.00 5.79
N SER A 62 2.57 -24.05 4.97
CA SER A 62 3.42 -24.11 3.77
C SER A 62 2.91 -23.25 2.59
N PHE A 63 1.60 -23.05 2.49
CA PHE A 63 0.98 -22.24 1.43
C PHE A 63 0.92 -20.76 1.79
N GLU A 64 0.90 -20.45 3.09
CA GLU A 64 1.06 -19.10 3.59
C GLU A 64 2.52 -18.70 3.35
N GLU A 65 2.82 -18.19 2.15
CA GLU A 65 4.07 -17.51 1.83
C GLU A 65 4.32 -16.50 2.94
N LYS A 66 5.28 -16.78 3.84
CA LYS A 66 5.54 -16.06 5.09
C LYS A 66 5.21 -14.56 5.01
N ILE A 67 3.94 -14.21 5.24
CA ILE A 67 3.53 -12.88 5.71
C ILE A 67 3.64 -12.88 7.24
N VAL A 68 4.60 -13.65 7.77
CA VAL A 68 5.26 -13.25 8.99
C VAL A 68 6.08 -12.03 8.59
N GLU A 69 5.42 -10.87 8.48
CA GLU A 69 6.10 -9.61 8.73
C GLU A 69 6.83 -9.84 10.05
N GLU A 70 8.16 -9.98 9.98
CA GLU A 70 9.00 -9.96 11.16
C GLU A 70 8.51 -8.78 11.96
N LYS A 71 7.97 -9.04 13.17
CA LYS A 71 7.51 -7.99 14.06
C LYS A 71 8.72 -7.12 14.37
N LYS A 72 8.95 -6.10 13.54
CA LYS A 72 10.01 -5.12 13.75
C LYS A 72 9.76 -4.53 15.14
N PRO A 73 10.78 -4.45 16.01
CA PRO A 73 10.60 -3.89 17.33
C PRO A 73 9.97 -2.50 17.20
N SER A 74 8.86 -2.35 17.91
CA SER A 74 7.91 -1.25 17.79
C SER A 74 8.60 0.12 17.89
N PHE A 75 8.58 0.88 16.79
CA PHE A 75 8.94 2.31 16.74
C PHE A 75 8.07 3.18 17.67
N TRP A 76 7.11 2.59 18.39
CA TRP A 76 6.25 3.28 19.33
C TRP A 76 7.01 4.00 20.45
N ILE A 77 8.19 3.49 20.87
CA ILE A 77 9.03 4.18 21.86
C ILE A 77 9.66 5.47 21.28
N TRP A 78 9.88 5.55 19.96
CA TRP A 78 10.45 6.74 19.31
C TRP A 78 9.44 7.88 19.11
N SER A 79 8.13 7.60 19.12
CA SER A 79 7.10 8.63 18.90
C SER A 79 7.05 9.66 20.04
N ALA A 80 7.18 9.23 21.29
CA ALA A 80 7.20 10.14 22.44
C ALA A 80 8.50 10.97 22.50
N ALA A 81 9.65 10.36 22.15
CA ALA A 81 10.94 11.03 22.15
C ALA A 81 11.02 12.14 21.09
N ALA A 82 10.47 11.91 19.88
CA ALA A 82 10.50 12.90 18.80
C ALA A 82 9.76 14.20 19.16
N SER A 83 8.60 14.12 19.83
CA SER A 83 7.84 15.31 20.27
C SER A 83 8.64 16.17 21.24
N ILE A 84 9.30 15.56 22.21
CA ILE A 84 10.12 16.25 23.21
C ILE A 84 11.35 16.91 22.56
N VAL A 85 11.98 16.23 21.59
CA VAL A 85 13.14 16.77 20.85
C VAL A 85 12.75 18.02 20.05
N ILE A 86 11.59 18.04 19.39
CA ILE A 86 11.13 19.20 18.62
C ILE A 86 10.87 20.40 19.55
N VAL A 87 10.20 20.19 20.69
CA VAL A 87 9.93 21.25 21.67
C VAL A 87 11.23 21.82 22.25
N LEU A 88 12.19 20.95 22.62
CA LEU A 88 13.50 21.39 23.10
C LEU A 88 14.29 22.14 22.02
N SER A 89 14.23 21.70 20.77
CA SER A 89 14.90 22.38 19.65
C SER A 89 14.40 23.80 19.44
N PHE A 90 13.07 24.00 19.49
CA PHE A 90 12.48 25.35 19.45
C PHE A 90 12.88 26.21 20.63
N TYR A 91 12.90 25.64 21.84
CA TYR A 91 13.31 26.36 23.06
C TYR A 91 14.76 26.86 22.97
N PHE A 92 15.69 25.99 22.56
CA PHE A 92 17.11 26.36 22.40
C PHE A 92 17.35 27.28 21.21
N PHE A 93 16.63 27.11 20.10
CA PHE A 93 16.75 28.01 18.93
C PHE A 93 16.35 29.45 19.28
N ASN A 94 15.27 29.62 20.04
CA ASN A 94 14.81 30.95 20.47
C ASN A 94 15.81 31.59 21.46
N LEU A 95 16.41 30.80 22.35
CA LEU A 95 17.50 31.26 23.23
C LEU A 95 18.76 31.68 22.44
N TYR A 96 19.10 30.97 21.37
CA TYR A 96 20.26 31.31 20.52
C TYR A 96 20.03 32.58 19.68
N GLN A 97 18.78 32.88 19.31
CA GLN A 97 18.43 34.12 18.61
C GLN A 97 18.43 35.36 19.50
N GLY A 98 18.49 35.19 20.83
CA GLY A 98 18.43 36.28 21.81
C GLY A 98 19.62 37.26 21.80
N ASN A 99 20.64 37.06 20.96
CA ASN A 99 21.79 37.96 20.85
C ASN A 99 22.31 38.12 19.41
N VAL A 100 21.42 38.19 18.41
CA VAL A 100 21.85 38.78 17.13
C VAL A 100 21.82 40.30 17.32
N ASP A 101 23.00 40.84 17.62
CA ASP A 101 23.27 42.26 17.83
C ASP A 101 22.59 43.11 16.75
N GLU A 102 21.94 44.19 17.15
CA GLU A 102 21.12 45.03 16.26
C GLU A 102 21.96 45.56 15.08
N ILE A 103 23.24 45.79 15.33
CA ILE A 103 24.27 46.18 14.35
C ILE A 103 24.43 45.10 13.27
N HIS A 104 24.44 43.82 13.63
CA HIS A 104 24.55 42.72 12.65
C HIS A 104 23.31 42.63 11.75
N LYS A 105 22.12 42.87 12.31
CA LYS A 105 20.88 42.91 11.52
C LYS A 105 20.88 44.09 10.54
N GLN A 106 21.37 45.24 10.98
CA GLN A 106 21.49 46.44 10.13
C GLN A 106 22.51 46.21 9.00
N ALA A 107 23.67 45.62 9.29
CA ALA A 107 24.69 45.33 8.29
C ALA A 107 24.19 44.37 7.20
N LEU A 108 23.49 43.29 7.57
CA LEU A 108 22.90 42.35 6.62
C LEU A 108 21.81 42.99 5.75
N LEU A 109 21.04 43.93 6.32
CA LEU A 109 19.99 44.63 5.58
C LEU A 109 20.58 45.63 4.58
N GLU A 110 21.66 46.32 4.95
CA GLU A 110 22.39 47.22 4.06
C GLU A 110 23.08 46.44 2.93
N GLU A 111 23.69 45.30 3.25
CA GLU A 111 24.26 44.37 2.27
C GLU A 111 23.19 43.89 1.29
N ALA A 112 22.04 43.41 1.78
CA ALA A 112 20.94 42.98 0.92
C ALA A 112 20.41 44.13 0.05
N LYS A 113 20.29 45.35 0.58
CA LYS A 113 19.89 46.53 -0.20
C LYS A 113 20.87 46.82 -1.33
N SER A 114 22.17 46.72 -1.07
CA SER A 114 23.21 46.96 -2.09
C SER A 114 23.23 45.93 -3.22
N MET A 115 22.64 44.75 -3.01
CA MET A 115 22.49 43.71 -4.05
C MET A 115 21.36 44.02 -5.03
N PHE A 116 20.43 44.90 -4.67
CA PHE A 116 19.43 45.41 -5.60
C PHE A 116 20.04 46.60 -6.33
N ILE A 117 20.29 46.43 -7.63
CA ILE A 117 20.65 47.53 -8.51
C ILE A 117 19.46 48.47 -8.53
N GLU A 118 19.59 49.65 -7.93
CA GLU A 118 18.60 50.72 -8.04
C GLU A 118 18.39 51.04 -9.52
N GLN A 119 17.28 50.55 -10.11
CA GLN A 119 16.79 51.11 -11.36
C GLN A 119 16.18 52.47 -11.03
N GLU A 120 17.01 53.50 -10.97
CA GLU A 120 16.59 54.88 -10.73
C GLU A 120 15.89 55.53 -11.93
N GLU A 121 15.78 54.86 -13.08
CA GLU A 121 15.06 55.41 -14.23
C GLU A 121 13.68 54.76 -14.41
N PRO A 122 12.57 55.49 -14.20
CA PRO A 122 11.26 54.97 -14.54
C PRO A 122 11.22 54.76 -16.05
N ILE A 123 11.02 53.51 -16.47
CA ILE A 123 10.75 53.17 -17.86
C ILE A 123 9.57 54.05 -18.29
N LYS A 124 9.77 54.93 -19.28
CA LYS A 124 8.69 55.76 -19.83
C LYS A 124 7.68 54.86 -20.52
N THR A 125 6.63 54.50 -19.80
CA THR A 125 5.53 53.68 -20.29
C THR A 125 4.29 54.53 -20.44
N ASP A 126 3.89 54.82 -21.69
CA ASP A 126 2.69 55.62 -21.95
C ASP A 126 1.40 54.88 -21.56
N LYS A 127 1.41 53.54 -21.59
CA LYS A 127 0.25 52.71 -21.22
C LYS A 127 0.64 51.29 -20.82
N ILE A 128 0.23 50.88 -19.62
CA ILE A 128 0.29 49.48 -19.16
C ILE A 128 -0.88 48.73 -19.80
N LEU A 129 -0.57 47.66 -20.53
CA LEU A 129 -1.58 46.80 -21.16
C LEU A 129 -1.99 45.64 -20.26
N PHE A 130 -1.08 45.19 -19.39
CA PHE A 130 -1.31 44.07 -18.49
C PHE A 130 -0.31 44.08 -17.33
N GLU A 131 -0.76 43.76 -16.11
CA GLU A 131 0.05 43.67 -14.89
C GLU A 131 -0.45 42.51 -14.02
N ASP A 132 0.50 41.67 -13.58
CA ASP A 132 0.32 40.59 -12.62
C ASP A 132 1.56 40.52 -11.69
N GLU A 133 1.50 39.74 -10.61
CA GLU A 133 2.56 39.62 -9.59
C GLU A 133 3.94 39.25 -10.16
N THR A 134 3.98 38.68 -11.37
CA THR A 134 5.22 38.20 -12.01
C THR A 134 5.59 38.93 -13.29
N LEU A 135 4.68 39.69 -13.93
CA LEU A 135 4.94 40.25 -15.26
C LEU A 135 4.12 41.51 -15.57
N ILE A 136 4.80 42.52 -16.14
CA ILE A 136 4.18 43.77 -16.61
C ILE A 136 4.42 43.89 -18.12
N VAL A 137 3.35 44.00 -18.91
CA VAL A 137 3.40 44.27 -20.36
C VAL A 137 2.99 45.72 -20.59
N TYR A 138 3.90 46.50 -21.19
CA TYR A 138 3.67 47.89 -21.54
C TYR A 138 4.00 48.16 -23.00
N THR A 139 3.39 49.20 -23.57
CA THR A 139 3.82 49.74 -24.86
C THR A 139 4.98 50.70 -24.65
N SER A 140 6.11 50.43 -25.29
CA SER A 140 7.25 51.37 -25.34
C SER A 140 7.17 52.19 -26.61
N THR A 141 7.24 53.51 -26.47
CA THR A 141 7.48 54.44 -27.57
C THR A 141 9.00 54.67 -27.66
N GLU A 142 9.71 53.76 -28.31
CA GLU A 142 11.10 54.02 -28.71
C GLU A 142 11.12 55.12 -29.79
N ASN A 143 11.93 56.15 -29.52
CA ASN A 143 12.50 57.07 -30.51
C ASN A 143 13.98 57.21 -30.17
#